data_AF-A0A8E0M3N0-F1
#
_entry.id   AF-A0A8E0M3N0-F1
#
_cell.length_a   1.000
_cell.length_b   1.000
_cell.length_c   1.000
_cell.angle_alpha   90.00
_cell.angle_beta   90.00
_cell.angle_gamma   90.00
#
_symmetry.space_group_name_H-M   'P 1'
#
loop_
_entity.id
_entity.type
_entity.pdbx_description
1 polymer ?
#
loop_
_entity_poly.entity_id
_entity_poly.type
_entity_poly.pdbx_seq_one_letter_code
_entity_poly.pdbx_strand_id
1 'polypeptide(L)'
;MSKAQQKAFKVDQQQLQAAKKIFSVQDTFNTELGEDQVLKDEGFKIQAFNNDFTYLQAHKAKFTATIKDKATLLDREVKAVALVKAATTGDPDQTKIDQARDAINAVGVKAFKDKYLPKLDDAIKNLPKDQQAEQAKKQAVAGDLQISASTRIYDKDGNETKMVPITLLIQSSAPVRSMLALLRTPLM
;
A
#
# COMPACT_ATOMS: atom_id res chain seq x y z
N MET A 1 41.16 -3.98 34.96
CA MET A 1 39.78 -4.52 34.89
C MET A 1 39.83 -6.04 34.89
N SER A 2 39.01 -6.69 35.72
CA SER A 2 38.84 -8.15 35.71
C SER A 2 38.07 -8.63 34.46
N LYS A 3 38.13 -9.94 34.16
CA LYS A 3 37.35 -10.54 33.05
C LYS A 3 35.84 -10.28 33.21
N ALA A 4 35.33 -10.30 34.44
CA ALA A 4 33.93 -10.00 34.74
C ALA A 4 33.59 -8.53 34.43
N GLN A 5 34.46 -7.59 34.82
CA GLN A 5 34.30 -6.17 34.52
C GLN A 5 34.34 -5.87 33.01
N GLN A 6 35.22 -6.54 32.25
CA GLN A 6 35.27 -6.41 30.80
C GLN A 6 34.00 -6.94 30.12
N LYS A 7 33.44 -8.05 30.61
CA LYS A 7 32.19 -8.61 30.10
C LYS A 7 31.01 -7.68 30.38
N ALA A 8 30.91 -7.15 31.61
CA ALA A 8 29.89 -6.17 31.98
C ALA A 8 29.98 -4.92 31.10
N PHE A 9 31.18 -4.35 30.95
CA PHE A 9 31.39 -3.16 30.11
C PHE A 9 30.97 -3.35 28.65
N LYS A 10 31.23 -4.53 28.06
CA LYS A 10 30.77 -4.86 26.70
C LYS A 10 29.24 -4.91 26.61
N VAL A 11 28.58 -5.49 27.61
CA VAL A 11 27.11 -5.52 27.69
C VAL A 11 26.56 -4.11 27.80
N ASP A 12 27.14 -3.27 28.66
CA ASP A 12 26.71 -1.88 28.84
C ASP A 12 26.88 -1.06 27.55
N GLN A 13 27.99 -1.25 26.82
CA GLN A 13 28.19 -0.63 25.51
C GLN A 13 27.12 -1.06 24.50
N GLN A 14 26.78 -2.35 24.45
CA GLN A 14 25.72 -2.84 23.56
C GLN A 14 24.35 -2.30 23.94
N GLN A 15 24.05 -2.17 25.24
CA GLN A 15 22.81 -1.57 25.71
C GLN A 15 22.73 -0.08 25.34
N LEU A 16 23.81 0.67 25.52
CA LEU A 16 23.89 2.08 25.15
C LEU A 16 23.73 2.28 23.63
N GLN A 17 24.39 1.46 22.81
CA GLN A 17 24.23 1.52 21.36
C GLN A 17 22.79 1.21 20.93
N ALA A 18 22.18 0.19 21.52
CA ALA A 18 20.79 -0.13 21.25
C ALA A 18 19.85 1.01 21.67
N ALA A 19 20.07 1.63 22.83
CA ALA A 19 19.28 2.77 23.29
C ALA A 19 19.39 3.96 22.32
N LYS A 20 20.60 4.32 21.87
CA LYS A 20 20.80 5.39 20.87
C LYS A 20 20.01 5.15 19.58
N LYS A 21 20.03 3.91 19.08
CA LYS A 21 19.30 3.53 17.86
C LYS A 21 17.78 3.49 18.06
N ILE A 22 17.33 3.07 19.24
CA ILE A 22 15.90 3.15 19.63
C ILE A 22 15.41 4.60 19.61
N PHE A 23 16.22 5.55 20.12
CA PHE A 23 15.89 6.97 20.04
C PHE A 23 15.89 7.48 18.60
N SER A 24 16.91 7.15 17.81
CA SER A 24 17.00 7.52 16.38
C SER A 24 15.77 7.07 15.56
N VAL A 25 15.36 5.81 15.72
CA VAL A 25 14.19 5.24 15.02
C VAL A 25 12.88 5.91 15.46
N GLN A 26 12.71 6.17 16.75
CA GLN A 26 11.53 6.87 17.25
C GLN A 26 11.48 8.34 16.82
N ASP A 27 12.62 9.01 16.85
CA ASP A 27 12.74 10.40 16.38
C ASP A 27 12.39 10.52 14.89
N THR A 28 12.84 9.56 14.08
CA THR A 28 12.44 9.46 12.67
C THR A 28 10.92 9.34 12.54
N PHE A 29 10.27 8.45 13.31
CA PHE A 29 8.82 8.32 13.24
C PHE A 29 8.09 9.61 13.67
N ASN A 30 8.57 10.30 14.69
CA ASN A 30 7.93 11.52 15.17
C ASN A 30 8.12 12.71 14.21
N THR A 31 9.29 12.79 13.59
CA THR A 31 9.64 13.88 12.68
C THR A 31 9.02 13.64 11.30
N GLU A 32 9.17 12.45 10.74
CA GLU A 32 8.89 12.17 9.34
C GLU A 32 7.47 11.68 9.06
N LEU A 33 6.80 11.03 10.03
CA LEU A 33 5.40 10.64 9.86
C LEU A 33 4.48 11.72 10.44
N GLY A 34 3.50 12.15 9.65
CA GLY A 34 2.40 13.02 10.07
C GLY A 34 1.38 12.31 10.97
N GLU A 35 0.37 13.06 11.41
CA GLU A 35 -0.75 12.52 12.21
C GLU A 35 -1.47 11.36 11.49
N ASP A 36 -1.56 11.44 10.16
CA ASP A 36 -2.15 10.39 9.32
C ASP A 36 -1.17 9.27 8.93
N GLN A 37 0.01 9.23 9.55
CA GLN A 37 1.13 8.35 9.18
C GLN A 37 1.63 8.53 7.75
N VAL A 38 1.47 9.74 7.20
CA VAL A 38 1.96 10.12 5.87
C VAL A 38 3.31 10.83 6.00
N LEU A 39 4.26 10.44 5.15
CA LEU A 39 5.57 11.07 5.04
C LEU A 39 5.45 12.59 4.82
N LYS A 40 6.08 13.36 5.73
CA LYS A 40 6.14 14.82 5.68
C LYS A 40 7.18 15.31 4.69
N ASP A 41 8.44 14.86 4.84
CA ASP A 41 9.52 15.21 3.92
C ASP A 41 9.63 14.19 2.78
N GLU A 42 9.22 14.60 1.59
CA GLU A 42 9.35 13.79 0.37
C GLU A 42 10.83 13.54 -0.02
N GLY A 43 11.79 14.27 0.55
CA GLY A 43 13.23 14.10 0.38
C GLY A 43 13.89 13.15 1.39
N PHE A 44 13.12 12.57 2.32
CA PHE A 44 13.63 11.73 3.39
C PHE A 44 14.45 10.54 2.88
N LYS A 45 15.64 10.34 3.46
CA LYS A 45 16.57 9.27 3.11
C LYS A 45 16.48 8.12 4.11
N ILE A 46 15.74 7.08 3.75
CA ILE A 46 15.47 5.93 4.64
C ILE A 46 16.69 5.07 5.00
N GLN A 47 17.84 5.26 4.36
CA GLN A 47 19.03 4.40 4.58
C GLN A 47 19.50 4.41 6.04
N ALA A 48 19.57 5.58 6.68
CA ALA A 48 19.99 5.68 8.08
C ALA A 48 19.02 4.94 9.01
N PHE A 49 17.72 5.16 8.80
CA PHE A 49 16.67 4.45 9.51
C PHE A 49 16.77 2.93 9.33
N ASN A 50 16.93 2.44 8.09
CA ASN A 50 17.02 1.02 7.80
C ASN A 50 18.25 0.39 8.49
N ASN A 51 19.40 1.07 8.49
CA ASN A 51 20.60 0.60 9.18
C ASN A 51 20.39 0.48 10.70
N ASP A 52 19.73 1.47 11.31
CA ASP A 52 19.39 1.44 12.73
C ASP A 52 18.36 0.36 13.05
N PHE A 53 17.32 0.23 12.22
CA PHE A 53 16.28 -0.77 12.36
C PHE A 53 16.83 -2.19 12.23
N THR A 54 17.70 -2.48 11.24
CA THR A 54 18.37 -3.78 11.09
C THR A 54 19.23 -4.12 12.30
N TYR A 55 19.99 -3.16 12.84
CA TYR A 55 20.73 -3.38 14.08
C TYR A 55 19.79 -3.74 15.24
N LEU A 56 18.68 -3.02 15.39
CA LEU A 56 17.72 -3.29 16.44
C LEU A 56 17.03 -4.65 16.28
N GLN A 57 16.84 -5.14 15.04
CA GLN A 57 16.29 -6.49 14.84
C GLN A 57 17.22 -7.55 15.43
N ALA A 58 18.54 -7.40 15.25
CA ALA A 58 19.53 -8.32 15.77
C ALA A 58 19.70 -8.24 17.30
N HIS A 59 19.54 -7.06 17.90
CA HIS A 59 19.90 -6.82 19.31
C HIS A 59 18.73 -6.49 20.25
N LYS A 60 17.54 -6.21 19.70
CA LYS A 60 16.33 -5.77 20.40
C LYS A 60 15.06 -6.25 19.67
N ALA A 61 15.02 -7.53 19.29
CA ALA A 61 13.92 -8.15 18.52
C ALA A 61 12.51 -7.85 19.06
N LYS A 62 12.33 -7.85 20.39
CA LYS A 62 11.04 -7.52 21.03
C LYS A 62 10.60 -6.09 20.73
N PHE A 63 11.52 -5.13 20.79
CA PHE A 63 11.22 -3.73 20.43
C PHE A 63 10.91 -3.62 18.93
N THR A 64 11.73 -4.21 18.07
CA THR A 64 11.46 -4.11 16.62
C THR A 64 10.15 -4.76 16.21
N ALA A 65 9.70 -5.79 16.92
CA ALA A 65 8.39 -6.39 16.68
C ALA A 65 7.24 -5.40 16.92
N THR A 66 7.33 -4.52 17.93
CA THR A 66 6.27 -3.53 18.23
C THR A 66 6.19 -2.39 17.24
N ILE A 67 7.28 -2.12 16.51
CA ILE A 67 7.35 -1.02 15.53
C ILE A 67 7.50 -1.49 14.08
N LYS A 68 7.42 -2.80 13.83
CA LYS A 68 7.64 -3.41 12.51
C LYS A 68 6.69 -2.87 11.46
N ASP A 69 5.41 -2.75 11.79
CA ASP A 69 4.39 -2.30 10.85
C ASP A 69 4.61 -0.84 10.46
N LYS A 70 4.95 0.02 11.43
CA LYS A 70 5.32 1.43 11.19
C LYS A 70 6.59 1.56 10.34
N ALA A 71 7.62 0.76 10.62
CA ALA A 71 8.85 0.73 9.82
C ALA A 71 8.57 0.30 8.38
N THR A 72 7.71 -0.72 8.22
CA THR A 72 7.31 -1.23 6.90
C THR A 72 6.47 -0.20 6.14
N LEU A 73 5.59 0.52 6.82
CA LEU A 73 4.80 1.59 6.22
C LEU A 73 5.72 2.71 5.73
N LEU A 74 6.63 3.21 6.58
CA LEU A 74 7.59 4.25 6.20
C LEU A 74 8.41 3.86 4.95
N ASP A 75 8.88 2.61 4.87
CA ASP A 75 9.60 2.10 3.69
C ASP A 75 8.75 2.07 2.43
N ARG A 76 7.48 1.66 2.53
CA ARG A 76 6.55 1.70 1.38
C ARG A 76 6.28 3.13 0.94
N GLU A 77 6.05 4.05 1.88
CA GLU A 77 5.78 5.45 1.56
C GLU A 77 6.97 6.10 0.86
N VAL A 78 8.18 5.94 1.37
CA VAL A 78 9.39 6.49 0.74
C VAL A 78 9.58 5.95 -0.69
N LYS A 79 9.38 4.64 -0.89
CA LYS A 79 9.45 4.02 -2.23
C LYS A 79 8.37 4.54 -3.17
N ALA A 80 7.14 4.66 -2.69
CA ALA A 80 6.04 5.19 -3.48
C ALA A 80 6.27 6.66 -3.86
N VAL A 81 6.75 7.50 -2.93
CA VAL A 81 7.11 8.90 -3.22
C VAL A 81 8.21 9.00 -4.28
N ALA A 82 9.23 8.14 -4.20
CA ALA A 82 10.29 8.11 -5.21
C ALA A 82 9.75 7.77 -6.62
N LEU A 83 8.83 6.81 -6.71
CA LEU A 83 8.17 6.45 -7.97
C LEU A 83 7.26 7.57 -8.48
N VAL A 84 6.50 8.23 -7.61
CA VAL A 84 5.68 9.39 -7.98
C VAL A 84 6.55 10.52 -8.53
N LYS A 85 7.68 10.83 -7.88
CA LYS A 85 8.64 11.82 -8.39
C LYS A 85 9.18 11.42 -9.77
N ALA A 86 9.53 10.16 -9.97
CA ALA A 86 10.00 9.66 -11.26
C ALA A 86 8.93 9.72 -12.37
N ALA A 87 7.66 9.52 -12.02
CA ALA A 87 6.53 9.57 -12.95
C ALA A 87 6.07 10.99 -13.30
N THR A 88 6.33 11.96 -12.41
CA THR A 88 5.90 13.37 -12.56
C THR A 88 7.01 14.31 -13.00
N THR A 89 8.25 13.81 -13.13
CA THR A 89 9.41 14.59 -13.56
C THR A 89 9.86 14.15 -14.95
N GLY A 90 10.05 15.12 -15.86
CA GLY A 90 10.48 14.86 -17.24
C GLY A 90 9.33 14.40 -18.13
N ASP A 91 9.66 13.66 -19.19
CA ASP A 91 8.67 13.17 -20.14
C ASP A 91 7.74 12.13 -19.48
N PRO A 92 6.41 12.27 -19.66
CA PRO A 92 5.44 11.37 -19.07
C PRO A 92 5.59 9.97 -19.70
N ASP A 93 5.71 8.97 -18.84
CA ASP A 93 5.90 7.57 -19.22
C ASP A 93 4.83 6.71 -18.57
N GLN A 94 4.10 5.96 -19.38
CA GLN A 94 2.98 5.13 -18.92
C GLN A 94 3.41 4.08 -17.90
N THR A 95 4.59 3.49 -18.06
CA THR A 95 5.12 2.45 -17.16
C THR A 95 5.48 3.05 -15.81
N LYS A 96 6.11 4.23 -15.77
CA LYS A 96 6.41 4.93 -14.52
C LYS A 96 5.14 5.33 -13.78
N ILE A 97 4.12 5.81 -14.50
CA ILE A 97 2.82 6.16 -13.92
C ILE A 97 2.12 4.93 -13.33
N ASP A 98 2.12 3.81 -14.04
CA ASP A 98 1.56 2.55 -13.56
C ASP A 98 2.28 2.07 -12.28
N GLN A 99 3.61 2.05 -12.28
CA GLN A 99 4.42 1.68 -11.12
C GLN A 99 4.16 2.60 -9.92
N ALA A 100 4.07 3.91 -10.13
CA ALA A 100 3.76 4.86 -9.08
C ALA A 100 2.36 4.63 -8.51
N ARG A 101 1.36 4.38 -9.36
CA ARG A 101 -0.01 4.11 -8.95
C ARG A 101 -0.11 2.82 -8.13
N ASP A 102 0.53 1.75 -8.59
CA ASP A 102 0.56 0.48 -7.86
C ASP A 102 1.23 0.64 -6.49
N ALA A 103 2.34 1.39 -6.42
CA ALA A 103 3.02 1.67 -5.17
C ALA A 103 2.15 2.51 -4.21
N ILE A 104 1.48 3.56 -4.69
CA ILE A 104 0.50 4.33 -3.89
C ILE A 104 -0.61 3.42 -3.36
N ASN A 105 -1.12 2.52 -4.20
CA ASN A 105 -2.18 1.61 -3.80
C ASN A 105 -1.72 0.59 -2.74
N ALA A 106 -0.47 0.14 -2.82
CA ALA A 106 0.15 -0.79 -1.88
C ALA A 106 0.53 -0.17 -0.51
N VAL A 107 0.66 1.15 -0.41
CA VAL A 107 0.87 1.84 0.89
C VAL A 107 -0.31 1.57 1.83
N GLY A 108 -1.54 1.58 1.30
CA GLY A 108 -2.74 1.26 2.09
C GLY A 108 -3.21 2.35 3.05
N VAL A 109 -2.61 3.54 3.02
CA VAL A 109 -3.02 4.71 3.82
C VAL A 109 -3.88 5.65 2.98
N LYS A 110 -5.10 5.94 3.41
CA LYS A 110 -6.05 6.79 2.66
C LYS A 110 -5.48 8.18 2.40
N ALA A 111 -4.95 8.85 3.42
CA ALA A 111 -4.36 10.17 3.30
C ALA A 111 -3.17 10.21 2.32
N PHE A 112 -2.37 9.13 2.26
CA PHE A 112 -1.31 8.99 1.27
C PHE A 112 -1.88 8.92 -0.15
N LYS A 113 -2.91 8.09 -0.38
CA LYS A 113 -3.56 7.99 -1.69
C LYS A 113 -4.14 9.33 -2.15
N ASP A 114 -4.87 10.00 -1.26
CA ASP A 114 -5.52 11.29 -1.54
C ASP A 114 -4.47 12.38 -1.88
N LYS A 115 -3.29 12.33 -1.26
CA LYS A 115 -2.18 13.27 -1.52
C LYS A 115 -1.48 13.03 -2.86
N TYR A 116 -1.29 11.78 -3.28
CA TYR A 116 -0.41 11.44 -4.40
C TYR A 116 -1.11 10.99 -5.69
N LEU A 117 -2.32 10.43 -5.63
CA LEU A 117 -3.06 10.06 -6.84
C LEU A 117 -3.33 11.25 -7.77
N PRO A 118 -3.76 12.44 -7.28
CA PRO A 118 -3.99 13.59 -8.15
C PRO A 118 -2.73 14.07 -8.89
N LYS A 119 -1.54 13.90 -8.29
CA LYS A 119 -0.27 14.24 -8.93
C LYS A 119 -0.01 13.37 -10.17
N LEU A 120 -0.48 12.11 -10.17
CA LEU A 120 -0.37 11.22 -11.33
C LEU A 120 -1.39 11.59 -12.42
N ASP A 121 -2.58 12.07 -12.06
CA ASP A 121 -3.58 12.49 -13.04
C ASP A 121 -3.08 13.65 -13.89
N ASP A 122 -2.31 14.57 -13.31
CA ASP A 122 -1.66 15.65 -14.07
C ASP A 122 -0.58 15.13 -15.02
N ALA A 123 0.21 14.12 -14.62
CA ALA A 123 1.16 13.47 -15.52
C ALA A 123 0.45 12.72 -16.67
N ILE A 124 -0.70 12.09 -16.38
CA ILE A 124 -1.51 11.38 -17.38
C ILE A 124 -2.04 12.33 -18.45
N LYS A 125 -2.48 13.54 -18.10
CA LYS A 125 -2.97 14.53 -19.08
C LYS A 125 -1.94 14.88 -20.16
N ASN A 126 -0.65 14.70 -19.85
CA ASN A 126 0.45 14.97 -20.77
C ASN A 126 0.86 13.74 -21.61
N LEU A 127 0.27 12.56 -21.38
CA LEU A 127 0.50 11.38 -22.22
C LEU A 127 -0.20 11.49 -23.59
N PRO A 128 0.24 10.71 -24.59
CA PRO A 128 -0.54 10.47 -25.80
C PRO A 128 -1.98 9.99 -25.51
N LYS A 129 -2.95 10.40 -26.35
CA LYS A 129 -4.40 10.17 -26.11
C LYS A 129 -4.78 8.68 -25.98
N ASP A 130 -4.12 7.82 -26.75
CA ASP A 130 -4.26 6.37 -26.67
C ASP A 130 -3.85 5.83 -25.30
N GLN A 131 -2.76 6.35 -24.74
CA GLN A 131 -2.29 5.97 -23.40
C GLN A 131 -3.14 6.58 -22.28
N GLN A 132 -3.68 7.77 -22.47
CA GLN A 132 -4.68 8.35 -21.55
C GLN A 132 -5.93 7.48 -21.44
N ALA A 133 -6.45 7.00 -22.58
CA ALA A 133 -7.60 6.11 -22.61
C ALA A 133 -7.31 4.79 -21.87
N GLU A 134 -6.11 4.24 -22.00
CA GLU A 134 -5.71 3.02 -21.30
C GLU A 134 -5.58 3.25 -19.78
N GLN A 135 -5.08 4.42 -19.37
CA GLN A 135 -5.05 4.83 -17.96
C GLN A 135 -6.45 4.97 -17.36
N ALA A 136 -7.41 5.53 -18.10
CA ALA A 136 -8.80 5.65 -17.65
C ALA A 136 -9.46 4.29 -17.42
N LYS A 137 -9.20 3.29 -18.30
CA LYS A 137 -9.71 1.92 -18.11
C LYS A 137 -9.15 1.28 -16.84
N LYS A 138 -7.85 1.44 -16.56
CA LYS A 138 -7.22 0.92 -15.33
C LYS A 138 -7.79 1.55 -14.06
N GLN A 139 -8.12 2.84 -14.09
CA GLN A 139 -8.77 3.52 -12.95
C GLN A 139 -10.18 2.97 -12.69
N ALA A 140 -10.97 2.70 -13.73
CA ALA A 140 -12.31 2.14 -13.58
C ALA A 140 -12.29 0.75 -12.91
N VAL A 141 -11.33 -0.11 -13.27
CA VAL A 141 -11.16 -1.44 -12.66
C VAL A 141 -10.71 -1.34 -11.20
N ALA A 142 -9.81 -0.41 -10.87
CA ALA A 142 -9.37 -0.19 -9.50
C ALA A 142 -10.49 0.33 -8.59
N GLY A 143 -11.36 1.21 -9.11
CA GLY A 143 -12.54 1.69 -8.40
C GLY A 143 -13.54 0.58 -8.05
N ASP A 144 -13.78 -0.34 -8.99
CA ASP A 144 -14.70 -1.48 -8.82
C ASP A 144 -14.19 -2.49 -7.78
N LEU A 145 -12.87 -2.71 -7.72
CA LEU A 145 -12.20 -3.52 -6.69
C LEU A 145 -12.24 -2.86 -5.29
N GLN A 146 -12.19 -1.53 -5.20
CA GLN A 146 -12.27 -0.82 -3.91
C GLN A 146 -13.67 -0.87 -3.28
N ILE A 147 -14.74 -0.83 -4.10
CA ILE A 147 -16.13 -1.01 -3.63
C ILE A 147 -16.32 -2.43 -3.10
N SER A 148 -15.72 -3.41 -3.76
CA SER A 148 -15.74 -4.81 -3.36
C SER A 148 -14.98 -5.08 -2.05
N ALA A 149 -13.89 -4.36 -1.78
CA ALA A 149 -13.08 -4.53 -0.57
C ALA A 149 -13.60 -3.76 0.66
N SER A 150 -14.42 -2.73 0.47
CA SER A 150 -14.85 -1.82 1.56
C SER A 150 -16.23 -2.14 2.13
N THR A 151 -16.96 -3.09 1.56
CA THR A 151 -18.33 -3.41 1.99
C THR A 151 -18.32 -4.50 3.06
N ARG A 152 -18.07 -4.11 4.32
CA ARG A 152 -18.39 -4.96 5.47
C ARG A 152 -19.89 -4.90 5.71
N ILE A 153 -20.61 -5.92 5.26
CA ILE A 153 -22.02 -6.10 5.62
C ILE A 153 -22.07 -6.91 6.90
N TYR A 154 -22.69 -6.31 7.91
CA TYR A 154 -23.05 -6.97 9.16
C TYR A 154 -24.46 -7.54 8.98
N ASP A 155 -24.69 -8.77 9.41
CA ASP A 155 -26.06 -9.29 9.53
C ASP A 155 -26.83 -8.54 10.63
N LYS A 156 -28.12 -8.86 10.80
CA LYS A 156 -28.96 -8.22 11.83
C LYS A 156 -28.47 -8.48 13.28
N ASP A 157 -27.56 -9.44 13.44
CA ASP A 157 -26.97 -9.87 14.71
C ASP A 157 -25.54 -9.34 14.91
N GLY A 158 -25.01 -8.55 13.97
CA GLY A 158 -23.71 -7.89 14.07
C GLY A 158 -22.51 -8.73 13.63
N ASN A 159 -22.71 -9.86 12.94
CA ASN A 159 -21.60 -10.68 12.43
C ASN A 159 -21.19 -10.29 10.99
N GLU A 160 -19.88 -10.24 10.73
CA GLU A 160 -19.33 -10.02 9.38
C GLU A 160 -19.69 -11.20 8.46
N THR A 161 -20.53 -10.96 7.46
CA THR A 161 -20.86 -11.96 6.45
C THR A 161 -19.86 -11.86 5.29
N LYS A 162 -19.09 -12.94 5.06
CA LYS A 162 -18.15 -13.03 3.93
C LYS A 162 -18.94 -13.21 2.63
N MET A 163 -18.84 -12.27 1.70
CA MET A 163 -19.41 -12.42 0.37
C MET A 163 -18.59 -13.42 -0.46
N VAL A 164 -19.26 -14.38 -1.10
CA VAL A 164 -18.68 -15.15 -2.21
C VAL A 164 -18.67 -14.21 -3.43
N PRO A 165 -17.53 -14.00 -4.11
CA PRO A 165 -17.47 -13.09 -5.24
C PRO A 165 -18.38 -13.62 -6.36
N ILE A 166 -19.33 -12.79 -6.80
CA ILE A 166 -20.08 -13.02 -8.02
C ILE A 166 -19.10 -12.76 -9.17
N THR A 167 -18.43 -13.81 -9.64
CA THR A 167 -17.76 -13.79 -10.94
C THR A 167 -18.83 -13.52 -11.99
N LEU A 168 -18.76 -12.34 -12.61
CA LEU A 168 -19.56 -11.95 -13.75
C LEU A 168 -19.29 -12.94 -14.90
N LEU A 169 -20.25 -13.85 -15.11
CA LEU A 169 -20.22 -14.89 -16.12
C LEU A 169 -20.62 -14.26 -17.46
N ILE A 170 -19.65 -13.73 -18.22
CA ILE A 170 -19.86 -13.33 -19.61
C ILE A 170 -18.68 -13.82 -20.44
N GLN A 171 -18.87 -14.90 -21.20
CA GLN A 171 -18.83 -14.91 -22.68
C GLN A 171 -18.84 -16.33 -23.30
N SER A 172 -19.78 -16.51 -24.24
CA SER A 172 -19.70 -17.32 -25.50
C SER A 172 -19.82 -18.85 -25.37
N SER A 173 -20.59 -19.63 -26.18
CA SER A 173 -20.91 -19.51 -27.61
C SER A 173 -22.03 -20.48 -28.11
N ALA A 174 -22.86 -20.01 -29.06
CA ALA A 174 -23.58 -20.72 -30.15
C ALA A 174 -24.96 -21.42 -29.90
N PRO A 175 -25.79 -21.66 -30.96
CA PRO A 175 -26.38 -20.69 -31.89
C PRO A 175 -27.92 -20.85 -32.05
N VAL A 176 -28.53 -19.91 -32.75
CA VAL A 176 -29.96 -19.80 -33.12
C VAL A 176 -30.57 -21.12 -33.65
N ARG A 177 -31.64 -21.62 -33.02
CA ARG A 177 -32.71 -22.40 -33.69
C ARG A 177 -33.97 -22.48 -32.82
N SER A 178 -35.03 -21.86 -33.34
CA SER A 178 -36.42 -22.34 -33.38
C SER A 178 -36.86 -23.34 -32.28
N MET A 179 -37.84 -22.96 -31.46
CA MET A 179 -39.18 -23.55 -31.56
C MET A 179 -40.18 -22.85 -30.62
N LEU A 180 -41.15 -22.24 -31.28
CA LEU A 180 -42.55 -22.09 -30.85
C LEU A 180 -43.10 -23.41 -30.26
N ALA A 181 -44.02 -23.30 -29.29
CA ALA A 181 -44.79 -24.33 -28.57
C ALA A 181 -44.15 -24.76 -27.23
N LEU A 182 -44.78 -24.62 -26.06
CA LEU A 182 -46.11 -25.10 -25.70
C LEU A 182 -46.67 -24.21 -24.55
N LEU A 183 -47.57 -23.28 -24.86
CA LEU A 183 -48.52 -22.72 -23.90
C LEU A 183 -49.81 -23.53 -24.05
N ARG A 184 -49.94 -24.63 -23.30
CA ARG A 184 -51.21 -25.37 -23.17
C ARG A 184 -51.32 -25.98 -21.78
N THR A 185 -52.03 -25.26 -20.91
CA THR A 185 -53.12 -25.77 -20.07
C THR A 185 -53.81 -24.58 -19.39
N PRO A 186 -55.10 -24.33 -19.64
CA PRO A 186 -55.96 -23.66 -18.67
C PRO A 186 -56.71 -24.70 -17.82
N LEU A 187 -56.90 -24.35 -16.55
CA LEU A 187 -57.83 -24.98 -15.62
C LEU A 187 -59.27 -24.78 -16.14
N MET A 188 -60.01 -25.86 -16.36
CA MET A 188 -61.42 -26.06 -15.97
C MET A 188 -61.83 -27.51 -16.26
#